data_AF-A0A5Q4VF00-F1
#
_entry.id   AF-A0A5Q4VF00-F1
#
_cell.length_a   1.000
_cell.length_b   1.000
_cell.length_c   1.000
_cell.angle_alpha   90.00
_cell.angle_beta   90.00
_cell.angle_gamma   90.00
#
_symmetry.space_group_name_H-M   'P 1'
#
loop_
_entity.id
_entity.type
_entity.pdbx_description
1 polymer ?
#
loop_
_entity_poly.entity_id
_entity_poly.type
_entity_poly.pdbx_seq_one_letter_code
_entity_poly.pdbx_strand_id
1 'polypeptide(L)' 'MDIIWAVALIGAGVGIIFRIPQVMPDILAVESFAGSGFFIRICFYFMALILIGGGIRKLWYRFFRA' A
#
# COMPACT_ATOMS: atom_id res chain seq x y z
N MET A 1 8.41 3.86 -21.72
CA MET A 1 7.58 4.66 -20.77
C MET A 1 7.38 3.96 -19.41
N ASP A 2 8.22 2.98 -19.05
CA ASP A 2 7.93 2.07 -17.94
C ASP A 2 8.40 2.57 -16.57
N ILE A 3 9.27 3.60 -16.49
CA ILE A 3 9.67 4.21 -15.20
C ILE A 3 8.43 4.81 -14.52
N ILE A 4 7.58 5.46 -15.30
CA ILE A 4 6.38 6.16 -14.80
C ILE A 4 5.46 5.17 -14.08
N TRP A 5 5.28 3.97 -14.65
CA TRP A 5 4.49 2.90 -14.03
C TRP A 5 5.14 2.36 -12.75
N ALA A 6 6.46 2.18 -12.71
CA ALA A 6 7.15 1.75 -11.50
C ALA A 6 7.04 2.79 -10.38
N VAL A 7 7.21 4.07 -10.71
CA VAL A 7 7.07 5.19 -9.78
C VAL A 7 5.63 5.34 -9.31
N ALA A 8 4.64 5.17 -10.19
CA ALA A 8 3.23 5.18 -9.84
C ALA A 8 2.85 4.03 -8.89
N LEU A 9 3.38 2.81 -9.10
CA LEU A 9 3.17 1.69 -8.19
C LEU A 9 3.75 1.96 -6.80
N ILE A 10 4.97 2.49 -6.73
CA ILE A 10 5.62 2.83 -5.46
C ILE A 10 4.87 3.97 -4.76
N GLY A 11 4.49 5.02 -5.49
CA GLY A 11 3.72 6.16 -4.97
C GLY A 11 2.34 5.74 -4.44
N ALA A 12 1.66 4.82 -5.11
CA ALA A 12 0.40 4.25 -4.62
C ALA A 12 0.59 3.42 -3.34
N GLY A 13 1.67 2.65 -3.23
CA GLY A 13 2.03 1.93 -1.99
C GLY A 13 2.32 2.87 -0.81
N VAL A 14 3.01 3.98 -1.07
CA VAL A 14 3.27 5.03 -0.07
C VAL A 14 1.97 5.75 0.31
N GLY A 15 1.14 6.11 -0.66
CA GLY A 15 -0.16 6.76 -0.42
C GLY A 15 -1.10 5.93 0.45
N ILE A 16 -1.06 4.60 0.33
CA ILE A 16 -1.76 3.68 1.22
C ILE A 16 -1.27 3.83 2.67
N ILE A 17 0.05 3.88 2.91
CA ILE A 17 0.62 4.00 4.26
C ILE A 17 0.17 5.31 4.94
N PHE A 18 0.09 6.41 4.19
CA PHE A 18 -0.38 7.70 4.69
C PHE A 18 -1.90 7.76 4.94
N ARG A 19 -2.70 6.96 4.21
CA ARG A 19 -4.17 6.90 4.40
C ARG A 19 -4.59 6.10 5.65
N ILE A 20 -3.80 5.13 6.10
CA ILE A 20 -4.09 4.27 7.26
C ILE A 20 -4.27 5.05 8.59
N PRO A 21 -3.40 6.00 8.97
CA PRO A 21 -3.61 6.77 10.21
C PRO A 21 -4.83 7.69 10.13
N GLN A 22 -5.19 8.13 8.93
CA GLN A 22 -6.26 9.12 8.72
C GLN A 22 -7.67 8.51 8.78
N VAL A 23 -7.84 7.21 8.57
CA VAL A 23 -9.14 6.52 8.70
C VAL A 23 -9.41 6.03 10.12
N MET A 24 -8.37 5.84 10.95
CA MET A 24 -8.47 5.40 12.35
C MET A 24 -9.47 6.19 13.22
N PRO A 25 -9.57 7.53 13.15
CA PRO A 25 -10.54 8.28 13.94
C PRO A 25 -11.99 8.06 13.50
N ASP A 26 -12.26 7.85 12.21
CA ASP A 26 -13.61 7.56 11.69
C ASP A 26 -14.10 6.15 12.07
N ILE A 27 -13.19 5.17 12.23
CA ILE A 27 -13.54 3.79 12.63
C ILE A 27 -13.81 3.66 14.12
N LEU A 28 -13.26 4.54 14.98
CA LEU A 28 -13.61 4.57 16.41
C LEU A 28 -15.05 5.03 16.65
N ALA A 29 -15.65 5.77 15.72
CA ALA A 29 -17.03 6.27 15.83
C ALA A 29 -18.09 5.20 15.51
N VAL A 30 -17.71 4.06 14.91
CA VAL A 30 -18.60 2.95 14.58
C VAL A 30 -18.21 1.70 15.37
N GLU A 31 -18.85 1.51 16.52
CA GLU A 31 -18.74 0.38 17.44
C GLU A 31 -18.88 -1.01 16.75
N SER A 32 -19.44 -1.07 15.54
CA SER A 32 -19.60 -2.27 14.71
C SER A 32 -18.28 -2.86 14.16
N PHE A 33 -17.17 -2.11 14.20
CA PHE A 33 -15.84 -2.55 13.70
C PHE A 33 -14.78 -2.72 14.82
N ALA A 34 -15.19 -2.71 16.10
CA ALA A 34 -14.28 -2.84 17.25
C ALA A 34 -13.40 -4.12 17.24
N GLY A 35 -13.84 -5.19 16.56
CA GLY A 35 -13.06 -6.42 16.38
C GLY A 35 -12.22 -6.49 15.10
N SER A 36 -12.47 -5.64 14.10
CA SER A 36 -11.96 -5.80 12.72
C SER A 36 -11.03 -4.68 12.25
N GLY A 37 -10.78 -3.66 13.09
CA GLY A 37 -9.74 -2.65 12.83
C GLY A 37 -8.35 -3.25 12.59
N PHE A 38 -8.04 -4.39 13.23
CA PHE A 38 -6.81 -5.15 12.99
C PHE A 38 -6.78 -5.79 11.58
N PHE A 39 -7.91 -6.29 11.09
CA PHE A 39 -8.03 -6.90 9.76
C PHE A 39 -7.81 -5.87 8.65
N ILE A 40 -8.36 -4.67 8.80
CA ILE A 40 -8.18 -3.55 7.86
C ILE A 40 -6.71 -3.14 7.80
N ARG A 41 -6.05 -3.02 8.95
CA ARG A 41 -4.60 -2.76 9.03
C ARG A 41 -3.79 -3.80 8.28
N ILE A 42 -4.07 -5.09 8.49
CA ILE A 42 -3.39 -6.18 7.77
C ILE A 42 -3.62 -6.06 6.26
N CYS A 43 -4.86 -5.82 5.83
CA CYS A 43 -5.20 -5.76 4.41
C CYS A 43 -4.48 -4.61 3.69
N PHE A 44 -4.42 -3.44 4.32
CA PHE A 44 -3.64 -2.31 3.80
C PHE A 44 -2.13 -2.56 3.83
N TYR A 45 -1.61 -3.21 4.87
CA TYR A 45 -0.20 -3.63 4.90
C TYR A 45 0.11 -4.61 3.76
N PHE A 46 -0.79 -5.55 3.50
CA PHE A 46 -0.68 -6.53 2.42
C PHE A 46 -0.69 -5.86 1.04
N MET A 47 -1.61 -4.92 0.82
CA MET A 47 -1.63 -4.11 -0.40
C MET A 47 -0.35 -3.31 -0.55
N ALA A 48 0.10 -2.59 0.48
CA ALA A 48 1.34 -1.83 0.43
C ALA A 48 2.54 -2.73 0.09
N LEU A 49 2.62 -3.91 0.69
CA LEU A 49 3.70 -4.88 0.48
C LEU A 49 3.68 -5.45 -0.95
N ILE A 50 2.50 -5.75 -1.50
CA ILE A 50 2.34 -6.20 -2.90
C ILE A 50 2.68 -5.07 -3.89
N LEU A 51 2.24 -3.83 -3.63
CA LEU A 51 2.51 -2.69 -4.51
C LEU A 51 4.00 -2.32 -4.51
N ILE A 52 4.62 -2.24 -3.34
CA ILE A 52 6.06 -1.97 -3.20
C ILE A 52 6.87 -3.12 -3.81
N GLY A 53 6.52 -4.37 -3.50
CA GLY A 53 7.19 -5.55 -4.06
C GLY A 53 7.05 -5.65 -5.58
N GLY A 54 5.87 -5.34 -6.13
CA GLY A 54 5.63 -5.27 -7.57
C GLY A 54 6.40 -4.16 -8.27
N GLY A 55 6.46 -2.97 -7.66
CA GLY A 55 7.23 -1.83 -8.14
C GLY A 55 8.74 -2.11 -8.14
N ILE A 56 9.26 -2.67 -7.03
CA ILE A 56 10.67 -3.07 -6.89
C ILE A 56 11.02 -4.17 -7.89
N ARG A 57 10.21 -5.25 -8.01
CA ARG A 57 10.47 -6.29 -9.01
C ARG A 57 10.49 -5.71 -10.42
N LYS A 58 9.59 -4.79 -10.75
CA LYS A 58 9.54 -4.16 -12.08
C LYS A 58 10.72 -3.23 -12.34
N LEU A 59 11.24 -2.58 -11.30
CA LEU A 59 12.47 -1.77 -11.36
C LEU A 59 13.71 -2.67 -11.50
N TRP A 60 13.79 -3.73 -10.71
CA TRP A 60 14.90 -4.68 -10.69
C TRP A 60 15.01 -5.48 -11.99
N TYR A 61 13.87 -5.93 -12.55
CA TYR A 61 13.85 -6.63 -13.84
C TYR A 61 14.38 -5.77 -15.00
N ARG A 62 14.24 -4.44 -14.91
CA ARG A 62 14.78 -3.51 -15.90
C ARG A 62 16.24 -3.17 -15.64
N PHE A 63 16.62 -3.00 -14.38
CA PHE A 63 18.02 -2.73 -14.02
C PHE A 63 18.93 -3.93 -14.28
N PHE A 64 18.41 -5.16 -14.11
CA PHE A 64 19.13 -6.41 -14.36
C PHE A 64 19.08 -6.88 -15.82
N ARG A 65 18.26 -6.25 -16.68
CA ARG A 65 18.17 -6.56 -18.13
C ARG A 65 18.70 -5.41 -19.01
N ALA A 66 19.42 -4.47 -18.42
CA ALA A 66 20.22 -3.45 -19.11
C ALA A 66 21.70 -3.85 -19.04
#